data_AF-E1RC85-F1
#
_entry.id   AF-E1RC85-F1
#
_cell.length_a   1.000
_cell.length_b   1.000
_cell.length_c   1.000
_cell.angle_alpha   90.00
_cell.angle_beta   90.00
_cell.angle_gamma   90.00
#
_symmetry.space_group_name_H-M   'P 1'
#
loop_
_entity.id
_entity.type
_entity.pdbx_description
1 polymer ?
#
loop_
_entity_poly.entity_id
_entity_poly.type
_entity_poly.pdbx_seq_one_letter_code
_entity_poly.pdbx_strand_id
1 'polypeptide(L)'
;MAKAYFDDDANLDELKNKTVAVIGYGNQGRSQALNMRDSGVNVIVGNIEDGASWTQGKKDGFDVYSISEASKRADILFLLIPDEIMPSVYEEDIAPYIEDGNVINFASGYNVHFGFIELPETVDIVLIAPRMIGKGVRDRFVSGEGFPSLVAVHQDSTGKAKTIMLALAKAIGTTKIGAFESSFEEEAVVDLFGEQVMGGFKLYNLRMAYELLVEEYGFSPEAVLLELYLSGEGIETLRNAQEVGIWGQLRYHSTTSQYGHQTRGKYAASDASRALLRSIVENIKSGEFSKEWKTEQLTGYPVFNRLWKDNLKHPFIKSEQDLLKILNANKRKGDEK
;
A
#
# COMPACT_ATOMS: atom_id res chain seq x y z
N MET A 1 10.04 3.01 -21.29
CA MET A 1 8.82 2.66 -20.52
C MET A 1 9.14 1.39 -19.75
N ALA A 2 8.66 1.28 -18.50
CA ALA A 2 8.77 0.03 -17.75
C ALA A 2 8.16 -1.11 -18.56
N LYS A 3 8.77 -2.29 -18.52
CA LYS A 3 8.22 -3.47 -19.18
C LYS A 3 6.99 -3.94 -18.38
N ALA A 4 5.90 -4.23 -19.08
CA ALA A 4 4.68 -4.76 -18.48
C ALA A 4 4.54 -6.24 -18.85
N TYR A 5 4.07 -7.04 -17.89
CA TYR A 5 3.81 -8.47 -18.03
C TYR A 5 2.32 -8.75 -17.84
N PHE A 6 1.77 -9.59 -18.72
CA PHE A 6 0.37 -9.98 -18.73
C PHE A 6 0.23 -11.50 -18.57
N ASP A 7 -1.01 -12.01 -18.63
CA ASP A 7 -1.28 -13.43 -18.42
C ASP A 7 -0.47 -14.36 -19.33
N ASP A 8 -0.18 -13.95 -20.57
CA ASP A 8 0.59 -14.74 -21.53
C ASP A 8 2.09 -14.79 -21.22
N ASP A 9 2.58 -13.86 -20.38
CA ASP A 9 3.98 -13.81 -19.94
C ASP A 9 4.25 -14.69 -18.70
N ALA A 10 3.21 -15.28 -18.10
CA ALA A 10 3.28 -15.98 -16.82
C ALA A 10 2.66 -17.38 -16.87
N ASN A 11 3.36 -18.37 -16.30
CA ASN A 11 2.93 -19.76 -16.26
C ASN A 11 2.74 -20.26 -14.82
N LEU A 12 1.53 -20.68 -14.45
CA LEU A 12 1.22 -21.20 -13.11
C LEU A 12 1.88 -22.56 -12.84
N ASP A 13 2.26 -23.33 -13.87
CA ASP A 13 2.93 -24.62 -13.70
C ASP A 13 4.27 -24.49 -12.95
N GLU A 14 4.87 -23.30 -12.93
CA GLU A 14 6.10 -22.98 -12.20
C GLU A 14 5.90 -23.05 -10.67
N LEU A 15 4.65 -22.97 -10.21
CA LEU A 15 4.26 -23.12 -8.80
C LEU A 15 3.78 -24.53 -8.47
N LYS A 16 3.74 -25.45 -9.45
CA LYS A 16 3.27 -26.81 -9.22
C LYS A 16 4.21 -27.54 -8.26
N ASN A 17 3.63 -28.22 -7.28
CA ASN A 17 4.34 -28.92 -6.21
C ASN A 17 5.17 -28.00 -5.29
N LYS A 18 4.99 -26.68 -5.36
CA LYS A 18 5.59 -25.74 -4.40
C LYS A 18 4.58 -25.37 -3.32
N THR A 19 5.04 -25.26 -2.09
CA THR A 19 4.26 -24.73 -0.96
C THR A 19 4.57 -23.26 -0.78
N VAL A 20 3.54 -22.41 -0.89
CA VAL A 20 3.63 -20.98 -0.58
C VAL A 20 3.16 -20.75 0.85
N ALA A 21 4.05 -20.30 1.72
CA ALA A 21 3.68 -19.82 3.05
C ALA A 21 3.41 -18.32 3.00
N VAL A 22 2.14 -17.94 3.19
CA VAL A 22 1.76 -16.55 3.39
C VAL A 22 1.98 -16.19 4.85
N ILE A 23 3.02 -15.39 5.11
CA ILE A 23 3.38 -14.95 6.45
C ILE A 23 2.63 -13.65 6.76
N GLY A 24 1.71 -13.72 7.70
CA GLY A 24 0.78 -12.63 8.02
C GLY A 24 -0.52 -12.73 7.25
N TYR A 25 -1.65 -12.69 7.98
CA TYR A 25 -3.00 -12.86 7.42
C TYR A 25 -3.88 -11.62 7.69
N GLY A 26 -3.32 -10.44 7.41
CA GLY A 26 -4.00 -9.15 7.46
C GLY A 26 -4.76 -8.84 6.15
N ASN A 27 -4.93 -7.55 5.84
CA ASN A 27 -5.67 -7.11 4.64
C ASN A 27 -5.07 -7.66 3.33
N GLN A 28 -3.76 -7.49 3.13
CA GLN A 28 -3.06 -8.02 1.96
C GLN A 28 -2.91 -9.55 2.04
N GLY A 29 -2.42 -10.06 3.18
CA GLY A 29 -2.22 -11.49 3.46
C GLY A 29 -3.42 -12.35 3.10
N ARG A 30 -4.59 -12.03 3.67
CA ARG A 30 -5.84 -12.75 3.42
C ARG A 30 -6.23 -12.73 1.94
N SER A 31 -6.15 -11.57 1.31
CA SER A 31 -6.63 -11.39 -0.07
C SER A 31 -5.75 -12.16 -1.05
N GLN A 32 -4.42 -12.06 -0.91
CA GLN A 32 -3.48 -12.74 -1.79
C GLN A 32 -3.46 -14.25 -1.55
N ALA A 33 -3.56 -14.72 -0.30
CA ALA A 33 -3.69 -16.15 0.01
C ALA A 33 -4.94 -16.78 -0.63
N LEU A 34 -6.10 -16.11 -0.52
CA LEU A 34 -7.35 -16.54 -1.14
C LEU A 34 -7.23 -16.59 -2.67
N ASN A 35 -6.63 -15.56 -3.28
CA ASN A 35 -6.45 -15.51 -4.73
C ASN A 35 -5.51 -16.63 -5.22
N MET A 36 -4.39 -16.85 -4.54
CA MET A 36 -3.45 -17.93 -4.89
C MET A 36 -4.10 -19.31 -4.77
N ARG A 37 -4.85 -19.57 -3.69
CA ARG A 37 -5.61 -20.83 -3.53
C ARG A 37 -6.63 -21.02 -4.65
N ASP A 38 -7.40 -19.99 -4.98
CA ASP A 38 -8.41 -20.06 -6.04
C ASP A 38 -7.75 -20.22 -7.43
N SER A 39 -6.47 -19.85 -7.57
CA SER A 39 -5.62 -20.13 -8.74
C SER A 39 -4.96 -21.52 -8.73
N GLY A 40 -5.25 -22.37 -7.73
CA GLY A 40 -4.75 -23.74 -7.63
C GLY A 40 -3.36 -23.87 -7.00
N VAL A 41 -2.84 -22.83 -6.36
CA VAL A 41 -1.56 -22.87 -5.65
C VAL A 41 -1.74 -23.52 -4.27
N ASN A 42 -0.76 -24.35 -3.85
CA ASN A 42 -0.72 -24.90 -2.50
C ASN A 42 -0.28 -23.80 -1.51
N VAL A 43 -1.22 -23.28 -0.73
CA VAL A 43 -1.00 -22.16 0.19
C VAL A 43 -1.23 -22.59 1.63
N ILE A 44 -0.26 -22.31 2.48
CA ILE A 44 -0.38 -22.37 3.94
C ILE A 44 -0.25 -20.97 4.54
N VAL A 45 -0.72 -20.78 5.76
CA VAL A 45 -0.65 -19.49 6.46
C VAL A 45 0.25 -19.59 7.69
N GLY A 46 1.25 -18.72 7.78
CA GLY A 46 2.07 -18.51 8.97
C GLY A 46 1.59 -17.30 9.74
N ASN A 47 1.22 -17.46 11.01
CA ASN A 47 0.74 -16.34 11.83
C ASN A 47 0.94 -16.56 13.34
N ILE A 48 0.69 -15.52 14.14
CA ILE A 48 0.72 -15.61 15.60
C ILE A 48 -0.41 -16.53 16.08
N GLU A 49 -0.05 -17.54 16.87
CA GLU A 49 -0.97 -18.55 17.39
C GLU A 49 -2.09 -17.93 18.25
N ASP A 50 -3.29 -18.48 18.12
CA ASP A 50 -4.52 -18.06 18.81
C ASP A 50 -4.95 -16.59 18.61
N GLY A 51 -4.32 -15.87 17.68
CA GLY A 51 -4.72 -14.52 17.27
C GLY A 51 -5.99 -14.46 16.42
N ALA A 52 -6.51 -13.24 16.23
CA ALA A 52 -7.69 -13.00 15.39
C ALA A 52 -7.45 -13.45 13.93
N SER A 53 -6.30 -13.12 13.36
CA SER A 53 -5.94 -13.48 11.99
C SER A 53 -5.64 -14.98 11.84
N TRP A 54 -5.15 -15.66 12.89
CA TRP A 54 -5.01 -17.12 12.91
C TRP A 54 -6.37 -17.81 12.84
N THR A 55 -7.30 -17.38 13.70
CA THR A 55 -8.68 -17.86 13.72
C THR A 55 -9.37 -17.62 12.37
N GLN A 56 -9.15 -16.44 11.78
CA GLN A 56 -9.71 -16.10 10.48
C GLN A 56 -9.12 -16.96 9.35
N GLY A 57 -7.83 -17.27 9.36
CA GLY A 57 -7.20 -18.18 8.39
C GLY A 57 -7.82 -19.59 8.43
N LYS A 58 -8.00 -20.15 9.64
CA LYS A 58 -8.68 -21.45 9.81
C LYS A 58 -10.13 -21.39 9.32
N LYS A 59 -10.84 -20.31 9.63
CA LYS A 59 -12.23 -20.10 9.17
C LYS A 59 -12.36 -20.00 7.65
N ASP A 60 -11.37 -19.39 7.00
CA ASP A 60 -11.30 -19.30 5.53
C ASP A 60 -10.86 -20.62 4.87
N GLY A 61 -10.51 -21.64 5.67
CA GLY A 61 -10.18 -22.99 5.21
C GLY A 61 -8.70 -23.22 4.89
N PHE A 62 -7.79 -22.45 5.47
CA PHE A 62 -6.35 -22.68 5.35
C PHE A 62 -5.80 -23.54 6.49
N ASP A 63 -4.76 -24.31 6.19
CA ASP A 63 -3.85 -24.82 7.21
C ASP A 63 -3.03 -23.65 7.77
N VAL A 64 -3.16 -23.41 9.07
CA VAL A 64 -2.51 -22.30 9.77
C VAL A 64 -1.50 -22.85 10.77
N TYR A 65 -0.27 -22.35 10.69
CA TYR A 65 0.86 -22.73 11.52
C TYR A 65 1.49 -21.49 12.17
N SER A 66 2.33 -21.70 13.19
CA SER A 66 3.23 -20.64 13.66
C SER A 66 4.12 -20.18 12.50
N ILE A 67 4.64 -18.96 12.57
CA ILE A 67 5.50 -18.41 11.52
C ILE A 67 6.71 -19.34 11.29
N SER A 68 7.37 -19.75 12.38
CA SER A 68 8.49 -20.69 12.36
C SER A 68 8.16 -22.02 11.66
N GLU A 69 6.98 -22.59 11.91
CA GLU A 69 6.57 -23.87 11.32
C GLU A 69 6.12 -23.73 9.86
N ALA A 70 5.46 -22.62 9.51
CA ALA A 70 5.15 -22.31 8.12
C ALA A 70 6.44 -22.10 7.30
N SER A 71 7.44 -21.40 7.87
CA SER A 71 8.72 -21.17 7.21
C SER A 71 9.45 -22.47 6.86
N LYS A 72 9.49 -23.44 7.79
CA LYS A 72 10.10 -24.76 7.55
C LYS A 72 9.44 -25.56 6.43
N ARG A 73 8.16 -25.31 6.15
CA ARG A 73 7.36 -26.07 5.18
C ARG A 73 7.34 -25.44 3.79
N ALA A 74 7.87 -24.24 3.66
CA ALA A 74 7.71 -23.41 2.48
C ALA A 74 8.83 -23.63 1.47
N ASP A 75 8.47 -23.71 0.19
CA ASP A 75 9.40 -23.44 -0.91
C ASP A 75 9.45 -21.94 -1.22
N ILE A 76 8.35 -21.24 -0.93
CA ILE A 76 8.15 -19.82 -1.18
C ILE A 76 7.60 -19.16 0.07
N LEU A 77 8.35 -18.21 0.62
CA LEU A 77 7.97 -17.36 1.74
C LEU A 77 7.37 -16.05 1.18
N PHE A 78 6.08 -15.83 1.40
CA PHE A 78 5.37 -14.64 0.93
C PHE A 78 5.09 -13.70 2.11
N LEU A 79 5.94 -12.70 2.30
CA LEU A 79 5.95 -11.86 3.51
C LEU A 79 4.93 -10.72 3.40
N LEU A 80 3.86 -10.80 4.20
CA LEU A 80 2.73 -9.86 4.24
C LEU A 80 2.43 -9.41 5.68
N ILE A 81 3.50 -9.17 6.44
CA ILE A 81 3.49 -8.56 7.77
C ILE A 81 3.95 -7.09 7.68
N PRO A 82 3.61 -6.25 8.67
CA PRO A 82 4.04 -4.85 8.68
C PRO A 82 5.56 -4.69 8.61
N ASP A 83 6.02 -3.70 7.84
CA ASP A 83 7.43 -3.46 7.57
C ASP A 83 8.23 -3.23 8.86
N GLU A 84 7.62 -2.67 9.90
CA GLU A 84 8.26 -2.36 11.17
C GLU A 84 8.61 -3.58 12.03
N ILE A 85 7.79 -4.63 11.98
CA ILE A 85 8.02 -5.87 12.73
C ILE A 85 8.76 -6.93 11.90
N MET A 86 8.79 -6.76 10.58
CA MET A 86 9.34 -7.76 9.68
C MET A 86 10.80 -8.11 9.98
N PRO A 87 11.72 -7.18 10.31
CA PRO A 87 13.10 -7.53 10.64
C PRO A 87 13.23 -8.51 11.82
N SER A 88 12.54 -8.26 12.93
CA SER A 88 12.62 -9.14 14.10
C SER A 88 11.96 -10.49 13.85
N VAL A 89 10.80 -10.51 13.20
CA VAL A 89 10.12 -11.75 12.82
C VAL A 89 10.97 -12.54 11.82
N TYR A 90 11.63 -11.85 10.89
CA TYR A 90 12.51 -12.50 9.92
C TYR A 90 13.69 -13.17 10.63
N GLU A 91 14.39 -12.45 11.50
CA GLU A 91 15.54 -12.97 12.24
C GLU A 91 15.16 -14.16 13.14
N GLU A 92 14.05 -14.06 13.87
CA GLU A 92 13.65 -15.05 14.89
C GLU A 92 12.92 -16.27 14.30
N ASP A 93 12.01 -16.05 13.34
CA ASP A 93 11.02 -17.06 12.90
C ASP A 93 11.13 -17.48 11.43
N ILE A 94 11.96 -16.81 10.62
CA ILE A 94 12.07 -17.11 9.19
C ILE A 94 13.48 -17.56 8.83
N ALA A 95 14.48 -16.70 9.08
CA ALA A 95 15.87 -16.92 8.72
C ALA A 95 16.43 -18.29 9.16
N PRO A 96 16.12 -18.83 10.35
CA PRO A 96 16.65 -20.14 10.78
C PRO A 96 16.16 -21.33 9.95
N TYR A 97 15.14 -21.15 9.11
CA TYR A 97 14.48 -22.22 8.36
C TYR A 97 14.54 -22.03 6.85
N ILE A 98 15.23 -20.99 6.37
CA ILE A 98 15.44 -20.78 4.95
C ILE A 98 16.40 -21.86 4.42
N GLU A 99 16.00 -22.51 3.32
CA GLU A 99 16.83 -23.47 2.60
C GLU A 99 17.31 -22.91 1.25
N ASP A 100 18.43 -23.44 0.74
CA ASP A 100 18.97 -23.05 -0.55
C ASP A 100 17.93 -23.22 -1.67
N GLY A 101 17.80 -22.20 -2.52
CA GLY A 101 16.83 -22.18 -3.60
C GLY A 101 15.38 -21.89 -3.21
N ASN A 102 15.11 -21.59 -1.93
CA ASN A 102 13.84 -20.96 -1.54
C ASN A 102 13.65 -19.61 -2.26
N VAL A 103 12.40 -19.17 -2.34
CA VAL A 103 12.02 -17.85 -2.86
C VAL A 103 11.41 -17.02 -1.73
N ILE A 104 11.85 -15.79 -1.57
CA ILE A 104 11.27 -14.85 -0.61
C ILE A 104 10.65 -13.69 -1.38
N ASN A 105 9.33 -13.57 -1.28
CA ASN A 105 8.58 -12.47 -1.87
C ASN A 105 8.27 -11.39 -0.83
N PHE A 106 8.58 -10.14 -1.17
CA PHE A 106 8.17 -8.95 -0.44
C PHE A 106 7.03 -8.21 -1.17
N ALA A 107 6.16 -7.54 -0.41
CA ALA A 107 5.14 -6.64 -0.96
C ALA A 107 5.51 -5.15 -0.89
N SER A 108 6.67 -4.85 -0.33
CA SER A 108 7.27 -3.53 -0.16
C SER A 108 8.78 -3.69 -0.28
N GLY A 109 9.44 -2.78 -0.97
CA GLY A 109 10.88 -2.76 -1.14
C GLY A 109 11.62 -2.25 0.09
N TYR A 110 10.89 -1.69 1.07
CA TYR A 110 11.43 -0.95 2.22
C TYR A 110 12.54 -1.68 2.97
N ASN A 111 12.26 -2.87 3.49
CA ASN A 111 13.21 -3.60 4.35
C ASN A 111 14.48 -4.04 3.63
N VAL A 112 14.37 -4.43 2.35
CA VAL A 112 15.52 -4.85 1.54
C VAL A 112 16.31 -3.63 1.06
N HIS A 113 15.63 -2.59 0.55
CA HIS A 113 16.30 -1.40 0.03
C HIS A 113 17.11 -0.66 1.11
N PHE A 114 16.58 -0.54 2.32
CA PHE A 114 17.26 0.12 3.44
C PHE A 114 18.15 -0.80 4.27
N GLY A 115 18.28 -2.08 3.89
CA GLY A 115 19.20 -3.03 4.53
C GLY A 115 18.81 -3.39 5.97
N PHE A 116 17.52 -3.48 6.27
CA PHE A 116 17.02 -3.90 7.59
C PHE A 116 16.93 -5.41 7.76
N ILE A 117 17.06 -6.16 6.66
CA ILE A 117 17.05 -7.62 6.64
C ILE A 117 18.33 -8.12 5.96
N GLU A 118 19.01 -9.06 6.59
CA GLU A 118 20.12 -9.79 5.99
C GLU A 118 19.58 -10.95 5.14
N LEU A 119 19.88 -10.90 3.83
CA LEU A 119 19.38 -11.86 2.86
C LEU A 119 20.46 -12.93 2.56
N PRO A 120 20.13 -14.23 2.61
CA PRO A 120 21.06 -15.28 2.20
C PRO A 120 21.37 -15.17 0.71
N GLU A 121 22.62 -15.42 0.31
CA GLU A 121 23.03 -15.40 -1.11
C GLU A 121 22.48 -16.58 -1.93
N THR A 122 21.91 -17.60 -1.27
CA THR A 122 21.50 -18.86 -1.90
C THR A 122 20.01 -18.92 -2.28
N VAL A 123 19.25 -17.84 -2.09
CA VAL A 123 17.80 -17.79 -2.35
C VAL A 123 17.42 -16.80 -3.45
N ASP A 124 16.22 -16.94 -4.01
CA ASP A 124 15.68 -15.92 -4.91
C ASP A 124 14.92 -14.87 -4.09
N ILE A 125 15.17 -13.58 -4.36
CA ILE A 125 14.51 -12.46 -3.69
C ILE A 125 13.72 -11.66 -4.70
N VAL A 126 12.40 -11.64 -4.52
CA VAL A 126 11.46 -11.04 -5.46
C VAL A 126 10.49 -10.11 -4.75
N LEU A 127 9.87 -9.21 -5.51
CA LEU A 127 8.86 -8.29 -5.04
C LEU A 127 7.65 -8.35 -5.94
N ILE A 128 6.48 -8.39 -5.31
CA ILE A 128 5.18 -8.22 -5.95
C ILE A 128 4.38 -7.29 -5.04
N ALA A 129 4.24 -6.04 -5.48
CA ALA A 129 3.63 -4.97 -4.69
C ALA A 129 2.34 -4.44 -5.37
N PRO A 130 1.16 -4.96 -4.98
CA PRO A 130 -0.13 -4.48 -5.48
C PRO A 130 -0.35 -2.99 -5.20
N ARG A 131 -0.72 -2.22 -6.22
CA ARG A 131 -1.13 -0.81 -6.07
C ARG A 131 -2.62 -0.72 -5.75
N MET A 132 -3.01 -1.41 -4.69
CA MET A 132 -4.39 -1.60 -4.28
C MET A 132 -4.45 -2.04 -2.82
N ILE A 133 -5.44 -1.57 -2.07
CA ILE A 133 -5.72 -2.09 -0.73
C ILE A 133 -6.18 -3.54 -0.79
N GLY A 134 -5.94 -4.32 0.28
CA GLY A 134 -6.24 -5.75 0.30
C GLY A 134 -7.66 -6.12 -0.14
N LYS A 135 -8.70 -5.43 0.37
CA LYS A 135 -10.08 -5.69 -0.07
C LYS A 135 -10.25 -5.52 -1.59
N GLY A 136 -9.66 -4.47 -2.16
CA GLY A 136 -9.68 -4.24 -3.61
C GLY A 136 -8.93 -5.32 -4.38
N VAL A 137 -7.80 -5.82 -3.86
CA VAL A 137 -7.08 -6.97 -4.43
C VAL A 137 -8.00 -8.20 -4.55
N ARG A 138 -8.77 -8.50 -3.51
CA ARG A 138 -9.71 -9.64 -3.54
C ARG A 138 -10.90 -9.39 -4.46
N ASP A 139 -11.59 -8.26 -4.31
CA ASP A 139 -12.80 -7.96 -5.07
C ASP A 139 -12.54 -7.95 -6.59
N ARG A 140 -11.41 -7.36 -7.01
CA ARG A 140 -11.03 -7.28 -8.42
C ARG A 140 -10.56 -8.61 -8.99
N PHE A 141 -9.94 -9.45 -8.16
CA PHE A 141 -9.63 -10.83 -8.56
C PHE A 141 -10.90 -11.64 -8.82
N VAL A 142 -11.86 -11.61 -7.89
CA VAL A 142 -13.11 -12.39 -7.99
C VAL A 142 -13.98 -11.94 -9.16
N SER A 143 -13.98 -10.63 -9.48
CA SER A 143 -14.69 -10.08 -10.64
C SER A 143 -13.95 -10.30 -11.98
N GLY A 144 -12.72 -10.83 -11.95
CA GLY A 144 -11.90 -11.03 -13.14
C GLY A 144 -11.26 -9.76 -13.71
N GLU A 145 -11.43 -8.60 -13.05
CA GLU A 145 -10.84 -7.32 -13.46
C GLU A 145 -9.32 -7.29 -13.23
N GLY A 146 -8.84 -7.87 -12.13
CA GLY A 146 -7.45 -7.73 -11.69
C GLY A 146 -7.07 -6.33 -11.20
N PHE A 147 -5.79 -6.12 -10.91
CA PHE A 147 -5.25 -4.88 -10.34
C PHE A 147 -3.79 -4.71 -10.76
N PRO A 148 -3.24 -3.49 -10.78
CA PRO A 148 -1.85 -3.28 -11.20
C PRO A 148 -0.90 -3.53 -10.03
N SER A 149 0.28 -4.06 -10.32
CA SER A 149 1.35 -4.24 -9.33
C SER A 149 2.69 -3.82 -9.91
N LEU A 150 3.60 -3.39 -9.03
CA LEU A 150 5.03 -3.34 -9.36
C LEU A 150 5.66 -4.70 -9.04
N VAL A 151 6.56 -5.15 -9.89
CA VAL A 151 7.30 -6.41 -9.72
C VAL A 151 8.79 -6.19 -9.91
N ALA A 152 9.61 -6.85 -9.11
CA ALA A 152 11.06 -6.73 -9.20
C ALA A 152 11.76 -8.01 -8.75
N VAL A 153 12.93 -8.29 -9.34
CA VAL A 153 13.87 -9.31 -8.88
C VAL A 153 15.07 -8.57 -8.27
N HIS A 154 15.35 -8.82 -7.01
CA HIS A 154 16.54 -8.30 -6.32
C HIS A 154 17.71 -9.27 -6.42
N GLN A 155 17.43 -10.57 -6.26
CA GLN A 155 18.42 -11.65 -6.31
C GLN A 155 17.83 -12.85 -7.07
N ASP A 156 18.62 -13.43 -7.97
CA ASP A 156 18.25 -14.61 -8.77
C ASP A 156 19.36 -15.66 -8.66
N SER A 157 19.36 -16.39 -7.55
CA SER A 157 20.37 -17.41 -7.24
C SER A 157 20.08 -18.73 -7.96
N THR A 158 18.83 -19.00 -8.32
CA THR A 158 18.43 -20.23 -9.02
C THR A 158 18.36 -20.10 -10.54
N GLY A 159 18.33 -18.87 -11.07
CA GLY A 159 18.03 -18.56 -12.47
C GLY A 159 16.54 -18.64 -12.81
N LYS A 160 15.66 -18.75 -11.81
CA LYS A 160 14.20 -18.88 -11.96
C LYS A 160 13.42 -17.77 -11.24
N ALA A 161 14.07 -16.83 -10.56
CA ALA A 161 13.40 -15.83 -9.74
C ALA A 161 12.30 -15.08 -10.50
N LYS A 162 12.63 -14.62 -11.71
CA LYS A 162 11.68 -13.88 -12.57
C LYS A 162 10.49 -14.74 -12.97
N THR A 163 10.73 -15.98 -13.36
CA THR A 163 9.68 -16.90 -13.80
C THR A 163 8.72 -17.24 -12.65
N ILE A 164 9.25 -17.51 -11.45
CA ILE A 164 8.44 -17.76 -10.25
C ILE A 164 7.69 -16.50 -9.82
N MET A 165 8.33 -15.33 -9.84
CA MET A 165 7.70 -14.04 -9.54
C MET A 165 6.50 -13.77 -10.47
N LEU A 166 6.65 -14.01 -11.77
CA LEU A 166 5.56 -13.83 -12.73
C LEU A 166 4.42 -14.84 -12.50
N ALA A 167 4.75 -16.08 -12.15
CA ALA A 167 3.75 -17.09 -11.79
C ALA A 167 2.97 -16.70 -10.53
N LEU A 168 3.64 -16.20 -9.49
CA LEU A 168 3.01 -15.67 -8.27
C LEU A 168 2.14 -14.43 -8.59
N ALA A 169 2.62 -13.53 -9.44
CA ALA A 169 1.88 -12.35 -9.89
C ALA A 169 0.58 -12.75 -10.63
N LYS A 170 0.64 -13.80 -11.45
CA LYS A 170 -0.55 -14.38 -12.09
C LYS A 170 -1.47 -15.04 -11.08
N ALA A 171 -0.94 -15.77 -10.11
CA ALA A 171 -1.72 -16.45 -9.08
C ALA A 171 -2.51 -15.48 -8.18
N ILE A 172 -1.99 -14.27 -7.94
CA ILE A 172 -2.74 -13.22 -7.23
C ILE A 172 -3.67 -12.41 -8.14
N GLY A 173 -3.51 -12.54 -9.47
CA GLY A 173 -4.33 -11.94 -10.53
C GLY A 173 -3.90 -10.57 -11.04
N THR A 174 -2.68 -10.13 -10.77
CA THR A 174 -2.24 -8.79 -11.22
C THR A 174 -1.92 -8.75 -12.73
N THR A 175 -1.54 -9.88 -13.32
CA THR A 175 -1.21 -10.01 -14.76
C THR A 175 -2.41 -9.77 -15.68
N LYS A 176 -3.64 -9.73 -15.15
CA LYS A 176 -4.85 -9.39 -15.90
C LYS A 176 -4.80 -8.00 -16.52
N ILE A 177 -4.23 -7.03 -15.80
CA ILE A 177 -4.12 -5.65 -16.27
C ILE A 177 -2.69 -5.11 -16.28
N GLY A 178 -1.75 -5.88 -15.76
CA GLY A 178 -0.32 -5.61 -15.90
C GLY A 178 0.44 -5.70 -14.57
N ALA A 179 1.50 -6.49 -14.58
CA ALA A 179 2.59 -6.42 -13.62
C ALA A 179 3.74 -5.62 -14.24
N PHE A 180 4.12 -4.50 -13.63
CA PHE A 180 5.08 -3.55 -14.21
C PHE A 180 6.45 -3.70 -13.56
N GLU A 181 7.49 -3.90 -14.37
CA GLU A 181 8.87 -4.06 -13.91
C GLU A 181 9.36 -2.79 -13.21
N SER A 182 9.97 -2.97 -12.05
CA SER A 182 10.51 -1.95 -11.15
C SER A 182 11.81 -2.46 -10.52
N SER A 183 12.33 -1.74 -9.53
CA SER A 183 13.31 -2.23 -8.57
C SER A 183 12.80 -2.07 -7.14
N PHE A 184 13.46 -2.72 -6.17
CA PHE A 184 13.17 -2.52 -4.74
C PHE A 184 13.42 -1.06 -4.31
N GLU A 185 14.44 -0.40 -4.86
CA GLU A 185 14.70 1.04 -4.63
C GLU A 185 13.57 1.90 -5.21
N GLU A 186 13.23 1.70 -6.49
CA GLU A 186 12.21 2.51 -7.15
C GLU A 186 10.86 2.37 -6.45
N GLU A 187 10.50 1.14 -6.06
CA GLU A 187 9.30 0.85 -5.30
C GLU A 187 9.28 1.60 -3.96
N ALA A 188 10.30 1.40 -3.12
CA ALA A 188 10.33 1.97 -1.77
C ALA A 188 10.37 3.50 -1.80
N VAL A 189 11.15 4.09 -2.71
CA VAL A 189 11.30 5.54 -2.79
C VAL A 189 10.02 6.19 -3.31
N VAL A 190 9.40 5.64 -4.36
CA VAL A 190 8.16 6.19 -4.94
C VAL A 190 7.00 6.05 -3.97
N ASP A 191 6.89 4.92 -3.28
CA ASP A 191 5.83 4.67 -2.30
C ASP A 191 5.92 5.64 -1.12
N LEU A 192 7.09 5.71 -0.46
CA LEU A 192 7.33 6.65 0.65
C LEU A 192 7.13 8.12 0.23
N PHE A 193 7.58 8.49 -0.97
CA PHE A 193 7.35 9.83 -1.49
C PHE A 193 5.84 10.10 -1.68
N GLY A 194 5.11 9.15 -2.24
CA GLY A 194 3.66 9.23 -2.41
C GLY A 194 2.94 9.42 -1.08
N GLU A 195 3.28 8.63 -0.07
CA GLU A 195 2.67 8.70 1.27
C GLU A 195 2.96 10.03 1.96
N GLN A 196 4.21 10.50 1.94
CA GLN A 196 4.61 11.74 2.60
C GLN A 196 4.10 12.99 1.88
N VAL A 197 4.16 13.00 0.55
CA VAL A 197 3.79 14.18 -0.24
C VAL A 197 2.31 14.15 -0.60
N MET A 198 1.84 13.14 -1.33
CA MET A 198 0.45 13.11 -1.80
C MET A 198 -0.53 12.90 -0.63
N GLY A 199 -0.14 12.06 0.34
CA GLY A 199 -0.89 11.87 1.59
C GLY A 199 -0.70 13.04 2.55
N GLY A 200 0.52 13.23 3.02
CA GLY A 200 0.84 14.23 4.06
C GLY A 200 0.52 15.67 3.67
N PHE A 201 0.93 16.14 2.48
CA PHE A 201 0.67 17.54 2.10
C PHE A 201 -0.82 17.80 1.92
N LYS A 202 -1.61 16.81 1.50
CA LYS A 202 -3.06 16.97 1.38
C LYS A 202 -3.69 17.31 2.74
N LEU A 203 -3.29 16.62 3.81
CA LEU A 203 -3.81 16.87 5.16
C LEU A 203 -3.53 18.31 5.62
N TYR A 204 -2.29 18.77 5.46
CA TYR A 204 -1.90 20.11 5.90
C TYR A 204 -2.45 21.22 4.98
N ASN A 205 -2.58 20.98 3.67
CA ASN A 205 -3.23 21.93 2.76
C ASN A 205 -4.71 22.12 3.09
N LEU A 206 -5.44 21.04 3.40
CA LEU A 206 -6.85 21.13 3.83
C LEU A 206 -6.99 21.91 5.13
N ARG A 207 -6.10 21.67 6.09
CA ARG A 207 -6.06 22.43 7.34
C ARG A 207 -5.79 23.92 7.12
N MET A 208 -4.76 24.25 6.35
CA MET A 208 -4.42 25.65 6.01
C MET A 208 -5.57 26.35 5.28
N ALA A 209 -6.23 25.67 4.33
CA ALA A 209 -7.38 26.22 3.63
C ALA A 209 -8.56 26.48 4.57
N TYR A 210 -8.80 25.58 5.55
CA TYR A 210 -9.82 25.78 6.57
C TYR A 210 -9.50 26.99 7.47
N GLU A 211 -8.28 27.07 8.00
CA GLU A 211 -7.83 28.19 8.86
C GLU A 211 -8.05 29.52 8.15
N LEU A 212 -7.60 29.62 6.89
CA LEU A 212 -7.79 30.83 6.09
C LEU A 212 -9.28 31.16 5.91
N LEU A 213 -10.06 30.23 5.35
CA LEU A 213 -11.44 30.50 4.94
C LEU A 213 -12.38 30.74 6.13
N VAL A 214 -12.21 29.99 7.22
CA VAL A 214 -13.09 30.06 8.38
C VAL A 214 -12.60 31.09 9.38
N GLU A 215 -11.32 31.05 9.77
CA GLU A 215 -10.81 31.87 10.87
C GLU A 215 -10.48 33.29 10.42
N GLU A 216 -9.92 33.47 9.21
CA GLU A 216 -9.57 34.79 8.70
C GLU A 216 -10.70 35.44 7.89
N TYR A 217 -11.37 34.69 7.02
CA TYR A 217 -12.43 35.22 6.15
C TYR A 217 -13.85 35.03 6.71
N GLY A 218 -14.01 34.31 7.82
CA GLY A 218 -15.29 34.20 8.53
C GLY A 218 -16.35 33.36 7.83
N PHE A 219 -15.96 32.47 6.90
CA PHE A 219 -16.92 31.58 6.25
C PHE A 219 -17.38 30.46 7.18
N SER A 220 -18.59 29.94 6.92
CA SER A 220 -19.14 28.84 7.72
C SER A 220 -18.28 27.57 7.57
N PRO A 221 -17.91 26.88 8.67
CA PRO A 221 -17.18 25.63 8.62
C PRO A 221 -17.82 24.58 7.72
N GLU A 222 -19.15 24.48 7.72
CA GLU A 222 -19.89 23.48 6.96
C GLU A 222 -19.71 23.66 5.45
N ALA A 223 -19.88 24.90 4.95
CA ALA A 223 -19.69 25.19 3.53
C ALA A 223 -18.25 24.91 3.09
N VAL A 224 -17.27 25.31 3.91
CA VAL A 224 -15.85 25.10 3.61
C VAL A 224 -15.52 23.60 3.59
N LEU A 225 -15.93 22.84 4.59
CA LEU A 225 -15.62 21.41 4.69
C LEU A 225 -16.29 20.56 3.59
N LEU A 226 -17.53 20.91 3.22
CA LEU A 226 -18.23 20.27 2.10
C LEU A 226 -17.49 20.51 0.78
N GLU A 227 -17.08 21.75 0.52
CA GLU A 227 -16.31 22.11 -0.68
C GLU A 227 -14.94 21.43 -0.71
N LEU A 228 -14.24 21.41 0.43
CA LEU A 228 -12.87 20.90 0.50
C LEU A 228 -12.80 19.39 0.27
N TYR A 229 -13.69 18.60 0.88
CA TYR A 229 -13.71 17.15 0.61
C TYR A 229 -14.97 16.38 1.04
N LEU A 230 -15.78 16.88 1.99
CA LEU A 230 -16.86 16.08 2.58
C LEU A 230 -18.07 15.88 1.64
N SER A 231 -18.20 16.65 0.56
CA SER A 231 -19.23 16.43 -0.46
C SER A 231 -19.03 15.13 -1.25
N GLY A 232 -17.80 14.63 -1.32
CA GLY A 232 -17.42 13.50 -2.17
C GLY A 232 -17.13 13.87 -3.63
N GLU A 233 -17.28 15.13 -4.04
CA GLU A 233 -17.01 15.57 -5.42
C GLU A 233 -15.56 15.31 -5.84
N GLY A 234 -14.61 15.49 -4.91
CA GLY A 234 -13.20 15.17 -5.14
C GLY A 234 -12.95 13.69 -5.43
N ILE A 235 -13.75 12.78 -4.85
CA ILE A 235 -13.66 11.33 -5.10
C ILE A 235 -14.09 11.03 -6.53
N GLU A 236 -15.22 11.59 -6.97
CA GLU A 236 -15.71 11.41 -8.34
C GLU A 236 -14.78 12.06 -9.37
N THR A 237 -14.16 13.19 -9.04
CA THR A 237 -13.10 13.80 -9.86
C THR A 237 -11.91 12.85 -10.05
N LEU A 238 -11.43 12.21 -8.99
CA LEU A 238 -10.33 11.25 -9.07
C LEU A 238 -10.75 9.97 -9.80
N ARG A 239 -11.99 9.51 -9.65
CA ARG A 239 -12.55 8.38 -10.42
C ARG A 239 -12.53 8.69 -11.91
N ASN A 240 -13.04 9.85 -12.31
CA ASN A 240 -12.99 10.31 -13.71
C ASN A 240 -11.54 10.42 -14.22
N ALA A 241 -10.61 10.91 -13.38
CA ALA A 241 -9.20 11.00 -13.74
C ALA A 241 -8.56 9.63 -14.06
N GLN A 242 -9.03 8.54 -13.44
CA GLN A 242 -8.54 7.19 -13.74
C GLN A 242 -8.96 6.71 -15.12
N GLU A 243 -10.11 7.15 -15.63
CA GLU A 243 -10.62 6.74 -16.94
C GLU A 243 -10.03 7.58 -18.08
N VAL A 244 -9.87 8.89 -17.85
CA VAL A 244 -9.61 9.86 -18.94
C VAL A 244 -8.38 10.73 -18.70
N GLY A 245 -7.62 10.44 -17.65
CA GLY A 245 -6.43 11.18 -17.24
C GLY A 245 -6.71 12.42 -16.39
N ILE A 246 -5.72 12.82 -15.59
CA ILE A 246 -5.84 13.91 -14.59
C ILE A 246 -6.20 15.28 -15.19
N TRP A 247 -5.77 15.56 -16.42
CA TRP A 247 -6.15 16.78 -17.16
C TRP A 247 -7.41 16.57 -18.00
N GLY A 248 -7.62 15.37 -18.55
CA GLY A 248 -8.76 15.07 -19.41
C GLY A 248 -10.10 15.11 -18.67
N GLN A 249 -10.10 14.82 -17.37
CA GLN A 249 -11.29 14.92 -16.52
C GLN A 249 -11.83 16.36 -16.40
N LEU A 250 -11.03 17.39 -16.70
CA LEU A 250 -11.46 18.80 -16.63
C LEU A 250 -12.68 19.10 -17.50
N ARG A 251 -12.95 18.30 -18.54
CA ARG A 251 -14.16 18.42 -19.37
C ARG A 251 -15.46 18.22 -18.61
N TYR A 252 -15.41 17.60 -17.42
CA TYR A 252 -16.57 17.42 -16.54
C TYR A 252 -16.79 18.61 -15.59
N HIS A 253 -15.94 19.63 -15.66
CA HIS A 253 -16.01 20.86 -14.84
C HIS A 253 -16.53 22.05 -15.64
N SER A 254 -17.09 23.05 -14.94
CA SER A 254 -17.44 24.34 -15.54
C SER A 254 -16.21 25.05 -16.12
N THR A 255 -16.41 25.91 -17.13
CA THR A 255 -15.30 26.67 -17.74
C THR A 255 -14.57 27.56 -16.74
N THR A 256 -15.29 28.12 -15.75
CA THR A 256 -14.69 28.87 -14.63
C THR A 256 -13.76 28.00 -13.80
N SER A 257 -14.17 26.79 -13.43
CA SER A 257 -13.35 25.83 -12.68
C SER A 257 -12.12 25.41 -13.50
N GLN A 258 -12.31 25.08 -14.78
CA GLN A 258 -11.20 24.74 -15.69
C GLN A 258 -10.16 25.86 -15.80
N TYR A 259 -10.60 27.12 -15.88
CA TYR A 259 -9.71 28.29 -15.89
C TYR A 259 -8.99 28.46 -14.55
N GLY A 260 -9.70 28.27 -13.42
CA GLY A 260 -9.15 28.31 -12.07
C GLY A 260 -8.04 27.28 -11.86
N HIS A 261 -8.29 26.01 -12.18
CA HIS A 261 -7.32 24.91 -12.07
C HIS A 261 -6.02 25.23 -12.83
N GLN A 262 -6.14 25.68 -14.08
CA GLN A 262 -4.98 25.90 -14.94
C GLN A 262 -4.20 27.18 -14.58
N THR A 263 -4.88 28.23 -14.13
CA THR A 263 -4.22 29.53 -13.85
C THR A 263 -3.74 29.69 -12.42
N ARG A 264 -4.43 29.07 -11.44
CA ARG A 264 -4.07 29.16 -10.01
C ARG A 264 -3.26 27.95 -9.55
N GLY A 265 -3.53 26.76 -10.08
CA GLY A 265 -2.79 25.54 -9.72
C GLY A 265 -1.28 25.65 -9.94
N LYS A 266 -0.84 26.43 -10.95
CA LYS A 266 0.58 26.65 -11.25
C LYS A 266 1.37 27.30 -10.10
N TYR A 267 0.72 28.02 -9.18
CA TYR A 267 1.40 28.63 -8.04
C TYR A 267 1.94 27.58 -7.06
N ALA A 268 1.29 26.43 -6.96
CA ALA A 268 1.78 25.31 -6.17
C ALA A 268 3.03 24.66 -6.81
N ALA A 269 3.22 24.81 -8.12
CA ALA A 269 4.34 24.26 -8.90
C ALA A 269 5.53 25.23 -9.01
N SER A 270 5.83 25.96 -7.94
CA SER A 270 6.95 26.91 -7.88
C SER A 270 8.32 26.22 -7.81
N ASP A 271 9.41 26.96 -8.07
CA ASP A 271 10.77 26.45 -7.88
C ASP A 271 11.06 26.07 -6.42
N ALA A 272 10.49 26.81 -5.47
CA ALA A 272 10.59 26.49 -4.04
C ALA A 272 9.89 25.17 -3.73
N SER A 273 8.69 24.94 -4.28
CA SER A 273 7.98 23.67 -4.15
C SER A 273 8.78 22.52 -4.77
N ARG A 274 9.39 22.73 -5.94
CA ARG A 274 10.25 21.73 -6.58
C ARG A 274 11.48 21.41 -5.74
N ALA A 275 12.10 22.41 -5.12
CA ALA A 275 13.24 22.22 -4.22
C ALA A 275 12.85 21.41 -2.97
N LEU A 276 11.69 21.71 -2.37
CA LEU A 276 11.15 20.95 -1.23
C LEU A 276 10.87 19.48 -1.59
N LEU A 277 10.21 19.23 -2.73
CA LEU A 277 9.94 17.86 -3.16
C LEU A 277 11.25 17.10 -3.43
N ARG A 278 12.27 17.77 -3.97
CA ARG A 278 13.60 17.18 -4.16
C ARG A 278 14.25 16.81 -2.83
N SER A 279 14.23 17.69 -1.83
CA SER A 279 14.85 17.40 -0.54
C SER A 279 14.16 16.23 0.18
N ILE A 280 12.84 16.06 0.00
CA ILE A 280 12.11 14.90 0.53
C ILE A 280 12.59 13.60 -0.15
N VAL A 281 12.71 13.59 -1.47
CA VAL A 281 13.26 12.42 -2.20
C VAL A 281 14.69 12.12 -1.73
N GLU A 282 15.53 13.13 -1.58
CA GLU A 282 16.92 12.97 -1.11
C GLU A 282 17.00 12.41 0.31
N ASN A 283 16.12 12.87 1.22
CA ASN A 283 16.02 12.38 2.59
C ASN A 283 15.51 10.92 2.67
N ILE A 284 14.58 10.54 1.79
CA ILE A 284 14.15 9.14 1.64
C ILE A 284 15.31 8.29 1.11
N LYS A 285 15.91 8.69 -0.01
CA LYS A 285 17.00 7.94 -0.67
C LYS A 285 18.25 7.78 0.20
N SER A 286 18.56 8.74 1.05
CA SER A 286 19.70 8.66 1.98
C SER A 286 19.44 7.72 3.16
N GLY A 287 18.20 7.27 3.35
CA GLY A 287 17.76 6.50 4.51
C GLY A 287 17.66 7.34 5.79
N GLU A 288 17.66 8.68 5.70
CA GLU A 288 17.46 9.54 6.87
C GLU A 288 16.06 9.35 7.45
N PHE A 289 15.02 9.37 6.60
CA PHE A 289 13.65 9.11 7.04
C PHE A 289 13.51 7.74 7.72
N SER A 290 14.09 6.68 7.12
CA SER A 290 13.97 5.33 7.65
C SER A 290 14.70 5.16 8.99
N LYS A 291 15.83 5.83 9.19
CA LYS A 291 16.54 5.91 10.49
C LYS A 291 15.75 6.68 11.54
N GLU A 292 15.16 7.82 11.17
CA GLU A 292 14.30 8.61 12.06
C GLU A 292 13.11 7.76 12.51
N TRP A 293 12.42 7.12 11.56
CA TRP A 293 11.27 6.27 11.84
C TRP A 293 11.63 5.07 12.72
N LYS A 294 12.75 4.40 12.44
CA LYS A 294 13.23 3.31 13.29
C LYS A 294 13.53 3.76 14.73
N THR A 295 14.10 4.96 14.89
CA THR A 295 14.37 5.55 16.21
C THR A 295 13.06 5.83 16.96
N GLU A 296 12.07 6.37 16.27
CA GLU A 296 10.74 6.63 16.81
C GLU A 296 10.06 5.35 17.32
N GLN A 297 10.20 4.24 16.58
CA GLN A 297 9.71 2.92 16.99
C GLN A 297 10.39 2.41 18.26
N LEU A 298 11.73 2.42 18.28
CA LEU A 298 12.53 1.94 19.41
C LEU A 298 12.29 2.75 20.70
N THR A 299 11.85 4.00 20.57
CA THR A 299 11.57 4.90 21.69
C THR A 299 10.09 4.95 22.09
N GLY A 300 9.23 4.13 21.47
CA GLY A 300 7.81 4.03 21.84
C GLY A 300 6.93 5.14 21.26
N TYR A 301 7.28 5.67 20.09
CA TYR A 301 6.50 6.63 19.30
C TYR A 301 6.22 8.00 19.98
N PRO A 302 7.17 8.66 20.66
CA PRO A 302 6.91 9.91 21.37
C PRO A 302 6.48 11.08 20.47
N VAL A 303 7.16 11.31 19.34
CA VAL A 303 6.86 12.39 18.39
C VAL A 303 5.57 12.08 17.63
N PHE A 304 5.41 10.88 17.12
CA PHE A 304 4.23 10.41 16.41
C PHE A 304 2.97 10.53 17.29
N ASN A 305 3.02 10.03 18.53
CA ASN A 305 1.90 10.14 19.46
C ASN A 305 1.57 11.60 19.83
N ARG A 306 2.59 12.46 19.94
CA ARG A 306 2.37 13.90 20.14
C ARG A 306 1.68 14.53 18.92
N LEU A 307 2.21 14.31 17.71
CA LEU A 307 1.64 14.83 16.47
C LEU A 307 0.18 14.39 16.29
N TRP A 308 -0.12 13.13 16.56
CA TRP A 308 -1.49 12.60 16.54
C TRP A 308 -2.41 13.38 17.48
N LYS A 309 -2.01 13.54 18.75
CA LYS A 309 -2.77 14.28 19.75
C LYS A 309 -2.97 15.74 19.37
N ASP A 310 -1.94 16.38 18.84
CA ASP A 310 -1.98 17.80 18.51
C ASP A 310 -2.84 18.06 17.27
N ASN A 311 -2.74 17.22 16.24
CA ASN A 311 -3.58 17.33 15.05
C ASN A 311 -5.06 17.08 15.38
N LEU A 312 -5.39 16.13 16.25
CA LEU A 312 -6.78 15.87 16.65
C LEU A 312 -7.42 16.97 17.53
N LYS A 313 -6.61 17.86 18.13
CA LYS A 313 -7.13 19.00 18.91
C LYS A 313 -7.50 20.19 18.04
N HIS A 314 -7.15 20.17 16.76
CA HIS A 314 -7.37 21.32 15.89
C HIS A 314 -8.86 21.67 15.75
N PRO A 315 -9.28 22.95 15.76
CA PRO A 315 -10.68 23.35 15.59
C PRO A 315 -11.35 22.76 14.33
N PHE A 316 -10.56 22.61 13.25
CA PHE A 316 -10.94 21.89 12.03
C PHE A 316 -11.58 20.52 12.31
N ILE A 317 -10.98 19.73 13.20
CA ILE A 317 -11.45 18.36 13.52
C ILE A 317 -12.78 18.40 14.26
N LYS A 318 -13.00 19.37 15.14
CA LYS A 318 -14.30 19.51 15.82
C LYS A 318 -15.41 19.81 14.82
N SER A 319 -15.21 20.80 13.95
CA SER A 319 -16.18 21.17 12.92
C SER A 319 -16.47 20.02 11.96
N GLU A 320 -15.44 19.27 11.58
CA GLU A 320 -15.55 18.06 10.77
C GLU A 320 -16.42 16.99 11.44
N GLN A 321 -16.14 16.66 12.71
CA GLN A 321 -16.91 15.65 13.43
C GLN A 321 -18.37 16.04 13.63
N ASP A 322 -18.65 17.33 13.86
CA ASP A 322 -20.01 17.82 14.00
C ASP A 322 -20.78 17.74 12.67
N LEU A 323 -20.15 18.09 11.54
CA LEU A 323 -20.74 17.91 10.21
C LEU A 323 -20.93 16.43 9.85
N LEU A 324 -19.97 15.56 10.16
CA LEU A 324 -20.09 14.11 9.92
C LEU A 324 -21.27 13.50 10.67
N LYS A 325 -21.57 13.95 11.89
CA LYS A 325 -22.78 13.50 12.62
C LYS A 325 -24.06 13.86 11.85
N ILE A 326 -24.13 15.08 11.30
CA ILE A 326 -25.28 15.55 10.53
C ILE A 326 -25.44 14.72 9.24
N LEU A 327 -24.36 14.54 8.48
CA LEU A 327 -24.39 13.80 7.21
C LEU A 327 -24.74 12.32 7.42
N ASN A 328 -24.25 11.70 8.50
CA ASN A 328 -24.50 10.29 8.79
C ASN A 328 -25.83 10.02 9.51
N ALA A 329 -26.46 11.03 10.12
CA ALA A 329 -27.77 10.87 10.76
C ALA A 329 -28.87 10.42 9.77
N ASN A 330 -28.74 10.78 8.49
CA ASN A 330 -29.70 10.38 7.45
C ASN A 330 -29.41 9.00 6.85
N LYS A 331 -28.15 8.52 6.85
CA LYS A 331 -27.81 7.17 6.36
C LYS A 331 -28.41 6.08 7.25
N ARG A 332 -28.37 6.26 8.57
CA ARG A 332 -28.96 5.29 9.54
C ARG A 332 -30.48 5.15 9.44
N LYS A 333 -31.19 6.15 8.93
CA LYS A 333 -32.65 6.07 8.71
C LYS A 333 -33.02 5.32 7.43
N GLY A 334 -32.06 5.09 6.52
CA GLY A 334 -32.25 4.32 5.29
C GLY A 334 -32.07 2.81 5.48
N ASP A 335 -31.23 2.40 6.42
CA ASP A 335 -30.96 0.99 6.72
C ASP A 335 -32.00 0.35 7.68
N GLU A 336 -32.94 1.13 8.20
CA GLU A 336 -34.09 0.68 9.03
C GLU A 336 -35.41 0.58 8.24
N LYS A 337 -35.38 0.66 6.90
CA LYS A 337 -36.55 0.46 6.01
C LYS A 337 -36.34 -0.71 5.04
#